data_AF-A0A537MUH5-F1
#
_entry.id   AF-A0A537MUH5-F1
#
_cell.length_a   1.000
_cell.length_b   1.000
_cell.length_c   1.000
_cell.angle_alpha   90.00
_cell.angle_beta   90.00
_cell.angle_gamma   90.00
#
_symmetry.space_group_name_H-M   'P 1'
#
loop_
_entity.id
_entity.type
_entity.pdbx_description
1 polymer ?
#
loop_
_entity_poly.entity_id
_entity_poly.type
_entity_poly.pdbx_seq_one_letter_code
_entity_poly.pdbx_strand_id
1 'polypeptide(L)'
;METDQLIRTLAADNTRARPVGFVLALALLAAAPVSLLMFFTELGVRPDVMTAMRNPFFDLKFAVTLALATSAILVSLHLSRPEASMRGWGWLFMIPAGLLVAGISSEMMMPQRLPMMTRLVGQNSRVCMSAIPAMSLPLLAAALIALRHGAPTRPALAGAIAGL
;
A
#
# COMPACT_ATOMS: atom_id res chain seq x y z
N MET A 1 -11.32 -42.49 20.31
CA MET A 1 -11.03 -41.23 19.60
C MET A 1 -12.03 -41.15 18.45
N GLU A 2 -12.93 -40.18 18.46
CA GLU A 2 -14.10 -40.10 17.56
C GLU A 2 -13.74 -39.35 16.27
N THR A 3 -12.85 -39.93 15.46
CA THR A 3 -12.41 -39.32 14.19
C THR A 3 -13.56 -39.18 13.20
N ASP A 4 -14.53 -40.11 13.20
CA ASP A 4 -15.70 -40.08 12.31
C ASP A 4 -16.67 -38.94 12.62
N GLN A 5 -16.85 -38.59 13.91
CA GLN A 5 -17.61 -37.39 14.28
C GLN A 5 -16.89 -36.14 13.80
N LEU A 6 -15.56 -36.05 14.00
CA LEU A 6 -14.78 -34.90 13.56
C LEU A 6 -14.89 -34.69 12.04
N ILE A 7 -14.77 -35.76 11.25
CA ILE A 7 -14.92 -35.72 9.79
C ILE A 7 -16.35 -35.28 9.39
N ARG A 8 -17.38 -35.81 10.05
CA ARG A 8 -18.77 -35.38 9.80
C ARG A 8 -19.00 -33.90 10.10
N THR A 9 -18.42 -33.38 11.19
CA THR A 9 -18.55 -31.97 11.55
C THR A 9 -17.83 -31.05 10.55
N LEU A 10 -16.62 -31.42 10.10
CA LEU A 10 -15.87 -30.68 9.09
C LEU A 10 -16.53 -30.73 7.70
N ALA A 11 -17.12 -31.87 7.34
CA ALA A 11 -17.86 -32.00 6.08
C ALA A 11 -19.19 -31.23 6.09
N ALA A 12 -19.82 -31.08 7.28
CA ALA A 12 -21.01 -30.27 7.46
C ALA A 12 -20.71 -28.76 7.45
N ASP A 13 -19.52 -28.35 7.91
CA ASP A 13 -19.05 -26.97 7.86
C ASP A 13 -18.49 -26.59 6.48
N ASN A 14 -19.35 -26.67 5.46
CA ASN A 14 -19.04 -26.28 4.09
C ASN A 14 -19.32 -24.78 3.84
N THR A 15 -19.02 -23.94 4.82
CA THR A 15 -19.15 -22.49 4.65
C THR A 15 -18.04 -22.03 3.68
N ARG A 16 -18.42 -21.69 2.44
CA ARG A 16 -17.50 -21.05 1.48
C ARG A 16 -17.08 -19.70 2.03
N ALA A 17 -15.94 -19.65 2.70
CA ALA A 17 -15.30 -18.40 3.09
C ALA A 17 -15.02 -17.57 1.82
N ARG A 18 -15.38 -16.28 1.86
CA ARG A 18 -15.07 -15.36 0.75
C ARG A 18 -13.55 -15.26 0.59
N PRO A 19 -13.04 -15.19 -0.65
CA PRO A 19 -11.60 -15.04 -0.85
C PRO A 19 -11.13 -13.73 -0.24
N VAL A 20 -10.07 -13.77 0.57
CA VAL A 20 -9.51 -12.60 1.28
C VAL A 20 -9.20 -11.45 0.32
N GLY A 21 -8.79 -11.75 -0.92
CA GLY A 21 -8.59 -10.78 -1.98
C GLY A 21 -9.82 -9.93 -2.30
N PHE A 22 -11.00 -10.56 -2.36
CA PHE A 22 -12.25 -9.84 -2.62
C PHE A 22 -12.63 -8.94 -1.44
N VAL A 23 -12.46 -9.43 -0.21
CA VAL A 23 -12.73 -8.65 1.01
C VAL A 23 -11.78 -7.45 1.09
N LEU A 24 -10.49 -7.64 0.81
CA LEU A 24 -9.50 -6.57 0.79
C LEU A 24 -9.80 -5.53 -0.30
N ALA A 25 -10.10 -5.98 -1.51
CA ALA A 25 -10.44 -5.07 -2.61
C ALA A 25 -11.66 -4.22 -2.27
N LEU A 26 -12.72 -4.82 -1.71
CA LEU A 26 -13.93 -4.10 -1.32
C LEU A 26 -13.67 -3.14 -0.15
N ALA A 27 -12.84 -3.54 0.83
CA ALA A 27 -12.45 -2.69 1.95
C ALA A 27 -11.64 -1.48 1.49
N LEU A 28 -10.67 -1.66 0.59
CA LEU A 28 -9.90 -0.57 0.00
C LEU A 28 -10.76 0.34 -0.87
N LEU A 29 -11.67 -0.23 -1.67
CA LEU A 29 -12.62 0.53 -2.49
C LEU A 29 -13.55 1.39 -1.63
N ALA A 30 -13.96 0.90 -0.46
CA ALA A 30 -14.79 1.65 0.48
C ALA A 30 -14.00 2.72 1.26
N ALA A 31 -12.73 2.48 1.56
CA ALA A 31 -11.87 3.42 2.29
C ALA A 31 -11.29 4.54 1.40
N ALA A 32 -11.05 4.25 0.11
CA ALA A 32 -10.47 5.22 -0.83
C ALA A 32 -11.29 6.53 -0.95
N PRO A 33 -12.63 6.53 -1.05
CA PRO A 33 -13.44 7.74 -1.04
C PRO A 33 -13.25 8.58 0.24
N VAL A 34 -13.10 7.94 1.39
CA VAL A 34 -12.90 8.64 2.68
C VAL A 34 -11.58 9.39 2.65
N SER A 35 -10.49 8.72 2.28
CA SER A 35 -9.18 9.36 2.15
C SER A 35 -9.14 10.42 1.06
N LEU A 36 -9.87 10.22 -0.03
CA LEU A 36 -9.98 11.20 -1.10
C LEU A 36 -10.74 12.46 -0.65
N LEU A 37 -11.81 12.31 0.13
CA LEU A 37 -12.53 13.42 0.75
C LEU A 37 -11.64 14.19 1.73
N MET A 38 -10.85 13.49 2.55
CA MET A 38 -9.85 14.13 3.43
C MET A 38 -8.83 14.92 2.60
N PHE A 39 -8.36 14.37 1.48
CA PHE A 39 -7.46 15.08 0.58
C PHE A 39 -8.07 16.36 -0.01
N PHE A 40 -9.31 16.28 -0.52
CA PHE A 40 -9.99 17.44 -1.10
C PHE A 40 -10.29 18.53 -0.07
N THR A 41 -10.58 18.15 1.18
CA THR A 41 -10.93 19.10 2.24
C THR A 41 -9.71 19.75 2.89
N GLU A 42 -8.59 19.04 3.03
CA GLU A 42 -7.40 19.57 3.70
C GLU A 42 -6.38 20.22 2.75
N LEU A 43 -6.10 19.59 1.60
CA LEU A 43 -5.00 20.01 0.71
C LEU A 43 -5.52 20.68 -0.58
N GLY A 44 -6.66 20.21 -1.09
CA GLY A 44 -7.23 20.69 -2.34
C GLY A 44 -6.41 20.32 -3.59
N VAL A 45 -6.98 20.57 -4.78
CA VAL A 45 -6.31 20.30 -6.06
C VAL A 45 -5.49 21.50 -6.47
N ARG A 46 -4.22 21.27 -6.79
CA ARG A 46 -3.35 22.33 -7.29
C ARG A 46 -3.84 22.81 -8.67
N PRO A 47 -3.99 24.12 -8.91
CA PRO A 47 -4.50 24.63 -10.20
C PRO A 47 -3.57 24.30 -11.37
N ASP A 48 -2.28 24.12 -11.11
CA ASP A 48 -1.24 23.78 -12.08
C ASP A 48 -1.05 22.26 -12.30
N VAL A 49 -2.01 21.41 -11.95
CA VAL A 49 -1.84 19.94 -12.13
C VAL A 49 -1.56 19.58 -13.58
N MET A 50 -2.29 20.17 -14.54
CA MET A 50 -2.15 19.84 -15.96
C MET A 50 -0.76 20.21 -16.52
N THR A 51 -0.18 21.31 -16.05
CA THR A 51 1.17 21.73 -16.44
C THR A 51 2.23 20.93 -15.69
N ALA A 52 1.99 20.58 -14.43
CA ALA A 52 2.87 19.75 -13.62
C ALA A 52 3.00 18.30 -14.15
N MET A 53 1.94 17.74 -14.74
CA MET A 53 1.97 16.42 -15.40
C MET A 53 2.90 16.34 -16.60
N ARG A 54 3.44 17.46 -17.10
CA ARG A 54 4.49 17.45 -18.13
C ARG A 54 5.89 17.25 -17.55
N ASN A 55 6.02 17.31 -16.22
CA ASN A 55 7.28 17.12 -15.54
C ASN A 55 7.46 15.64 -15.18
N PRO A 56 8.47 14.93 -15.72
CA PRO A 56 8.67 13.51 -15.45
C PRO A 56 8.89 13.19 -13.96
N PHE A 57 9.41 14.13 -13.16
CA PHE A 57 9.56 13.95 -11.72
C PHE A 57 8.23 14.04 -10.95
N PHE A 58 7.23 14.72 -11.51
CA PHE A 58 5.89 14.73 -10.95
C PHE A 58 5.25 13.34 -11.11
N ASP A 59 5.28 12.80 -12.32
CA ASP A 59 4.72 11.49 -12.63
C ASP A 59 5.45 10.36 -11.91
N LEU A 60 6.77 10.48 -11.74
CA LEU A 60 7.57 9.49 -11.02
C LEU A 60 7.06 9.26 -9.59
N LYS A 61 6.58 10.30 -8.89
CA LYS A 61 6.02 10.15 -7.54
C LYS A 61 4.80 9.23 -7.54
N PHE A 62 3.92 9.36 -8.53
CA PHE A 62 2.75 8.50 -8.70
C PHE A 62 3.17 7.09 -9.13
N ALA A 63 4.15 6.97 -10.04
CA ALA A 63 4.64 5.68 -10.49
C ALA A 63 5.26 4.86 -9.34
N VAL A 64 6.11 5.49 -8.52
CA VAL A 64 6.71 4.86 -7.33
C VAL A 64 5.64 4.44 -6.32
N THR A 65 4.70 5.33 -6.00
CA THR A 65 3.67 5.04 -4.98
C THR A 65 2.71 3.95 -5.44
N LEU A 66 2.29 3.94 -6.71
CA LEU A 66 1.46 2.87 -7.27
C LEU A 66 2.21 1.54 -7.35
N ALA A 67 3.49 1.55 -7.74
CA ALA A 67 4.32 0.34 -7.75
C ALA A 67 4.50 -0.23 -6.33
N LEU A 68 4.70 0.64 -5.34
CA LEU A 68 4.80 0.23 -3.94
C LEU A 68 3.47 -0.34 -3.45
N ALA A 69 2.37 0.39 -3.61
CA ALA A 69 1.04 -0.02 -3.17
C ALA A 69 0.60 -1.35 -3.81
N THR A 70 0.81 -1.52 -5.11
CA THR A 70 0.49 -2.79 -5.80
C THR A 70 1.34 -3.95 -5.28
N SER A 71 2.65 -3.74 -5.10
CA SER A 71 3.52 -4.77 -4.53
C SER A 71 3.13 -5.13 -3.09
N ALA A 72 2.81 -4.14 -2.25
CA ALA A 72 2.35 -4.30 -0.88
C ALA A 72 1.03 -5.07 -0.79
N ILE A 73 0.04 -4.73 -1.63
CA ILE A 73 -1.26 -5.43 -1.68
C ILE A 73 -1.05 -6.89 -2.09
N LEU A 74 -0.28 -7.13 -3.14
CA LEU A 74 -0.03 -8.49 -3.64
C LEU A 74 0.68 -9.37 -2.63
N VAL A 75 1.71 -8.83 -1.97
CA VAL A 75 2.45 -9.54 -0.91
C VAL A 75 1.56 -9.76 0.31
N SER A 76 0.76 -8.77 0.73
CA SER A 76 -0.21 -8.89 1.83
C SER A 76 -1.23 -10.00 1.58
N LEU A 77 -1.76 -10.08 0.35
CA LEU A 77 -2.69 -11.14 -0.06
C LEU A 77 -2.04 -12.52 -0.15
N HIS A 78 -0.76 -12.58 -0.52
CA HIS A 78 -0.03 -13.82 -0.49
C HIS A 78 0.09 -14.31 0.96
N LEU A 79 0.49 -13.43 1.88
CA LEU A 79 0.70 -13.76 3.29
C LEU A 79 -0.57 -14.05 4.09
N SER A 80 -1.76 -13.74 3.58
CA SER A 80 -3.02 -14.12 4.21
C SER A 80 -3.33 -15.62 4.08
N ARG A 81 -2.54 -16.39 3.32
CA ARG A 81 -2.68 -17.84 3.13
C ARG A 81 -1.75 -18.62 4.07
N PRO A 82 -2.20 -19.75 4.66
CA PRO A 82 -1.50 -20.44 5.75
C PRO A 82 -0.15 -21.10 5.38
N GLU A 83 0.26 -21.13 4.11
CA GLU A 83 1.54 -21.72 3.66
C GLU A 83 2.44 -20.71 2.91
N ALA A 84 2.05 -19.44 2.87
CA ALA A 84 2.76 -18.45 2.11
C ALA A 84 4.09 -18.03 2.77
N SER A 85 5.16 -17.97 1.96
CA SER A 85 6.46 -17.50 2.40
C SER A 85 6.83 -16.19 1.71
N MET A 86 7.46 -15.28 2.45
CA MET A 86 7.92 -13.99 1.93
C MET A 86 9.10 -14.11 0.95
N ARG A 87 9.83 -15.23 0.99
CA ARG A 87 11.14 -15.39 0.35
C ARG A 87 11.09 -15.25 -1.18
N GLY A 88 10.00 -15.65 -1.83
CA GLY A 88 9.82 -15.52 -3.27
C GLY A 88 9.19 -14.19 -3.73
N TRP A 89 8.39 -13.56 -2.86
CA TRP A 89 7.60 -12.38 -3.22
C TRP A 89 8.28 -11.06 -2.87
N GLY A 90 9.29 -11.07 -2.00
CA GLY A 90 10.06 -9.87 -1.65
C GLY A 90 10.74 -9.18 -2.84
N TRP A 91 11.00 -9.91 -3.93
CA TRP A 91 11.58 -9.34 -5.16
C TRP A 91 10.66 -8.31 -5.82
N LEU A 92 9.34 -8.35 -5.56
CA LEU A 92 8.39 -7.39 -6.11
C LEU A 92 8.68 -5.96 -5.62
N PHE A 93 9.27 -5.80 -4.43
CA PHE A 93 9.72 -4.51 -3.90
C PHE A 93 10.96 -3.95 -4.61
N MET A 94 11.67 -4.75 -5.43
CA MET A 94 12.76 -4.24 -6.27
C MET A 94 12.26 -3.29 -7.36
N ILE A 95 11.01 -3.42 -7.78
CA ILE A 95 10.40 -2.54 -8.79
C ILE A 95 10.29 -1.09 -8.26
N PRO A 96 9.56 -0.82 -7.14
CA PRO A 96 9.50 0.53 -6.60
C PRO A 96 10.88 1.04 -6.13
N ALA A 97 11.73 0.17 -5.57
CA ALA A 97 13.09 0.54 -5.19
C ALA A 97 13.93 0.97 -6.40
N GLY A 98 13.84 0.25 -7.53
CA GLY A 98 14.53 0.58 -8.77
C GLY A 98 14.05 1.91 -9.35
N LEU A 99 12.74 2.17 -9.36
CA LEU A 99 12.17 3.45 -9.78
C LEU A 99 12.68 4.61 -8.90
N LEU A 100 12.74 4.41 -7.58
CA LEU A 100 13.27 5.42 -6.65
C LEU A 100 14.74 5.71 -6.92
N VAL A 101 15.57 4.67 -7.07
CA VAL A 101 17.00 4.82 -7.34
C VAL A 101 17.22 5.54 -8.68
N ALA A 102 16.47 5.18 -9.72
CA ALA A 102 16.52 5.85 -11.03
C ALA A 102 16.06 7.32 -10.94
N GLY A 103 15.06 7.60 -10.13
CA GLY A 103 14.61 8.97 -9.84
C GLY A 103 15.68 9.82 -9.19
N ILE A 104 16.27 9.31 -8.11
CA ILE A 104 17.29 10.02 -7.36
C ILE A 104 18.54 10.22 -8.21
N SER A 105 18.98 9.20 -8.96
CA SER A 105 20.16 9.32 -9.82
C SER A 105 19.95 10.31 -10.95
N SER A 106 18.80 10.29 -11.62
CA SER A 106 18.46 11.27 -12.66
C SER A 106 18.38 12.69 -12.11
N GLU A 107 17.85 12.87 -10.90
CA GLU A 107 17.79 14.18 -10.23
C GLU A 107 19.18 14.70 -9.86
N MET A 108 20.10 13.83 -9.41
CA MET A 108 21.49 14.19 -9.12
C MET A 108 22.29 14.60 -10.37
N MET A 109 21.94 14.08 -11.54
CA MET A 109 22.62 14.40 -12.80
C MET A 109 22.21 15.76 -13.39
N MET A 110 21.15 16.39 -12.88
CA MET A 110 20.66 17.67 -13.39
C MET A 110 21.32 18.88 -12.70
N PRO A 111 21.49 20.02 -13.40
CA PRO A 111 22.02 21.24 -12.80
C PRO A 111 21.06 21.77 -11.71
N GLN A 112 21.58 21.92 -10.49
CA GLN A 112 20.76 22.28 -9.32
C GLN A 112 20.86 23.76 -8.98
N ARG A 113 19.71 24.42 -8.85
CA ARG A 113 19.62 25.83 -8.43
C ARG A 113 19.33 26.00 -6.94
N LEU A 114 18.84 24.94 -6.27
CA LEU A 114 18.51 24.96 -4.84
C LEU A 114 19.57 24.23 -4.02
N PRO A 115 19.81 24.66 -2.77
CA PRO A 115 20.69 23.95 -1.85
C PRO A 115 20.15 22.53 -1.58
N MET A 116 21.07 21.58 -1.41
CA MET A 116 20.78 20.16 -1.22
C MET A 116 19.75 19.90 -0.10
N MET A 117 19.87 20.61 1.02
CA MET A 117 18.95 20.45 2.16
C MET A 117 17.50 20.81 1.81
N THR A 118 17.27 21.87 1.02
CA THR A 118 15.92 22.25 0.60
C THR A 118 15.34 21.24 -0.40
N ARG A 119 16.17 20.61 -1.23
CA ARG A 119 15.75 19.54 -2.14
C ARG A 119 15.39 18.25 -1.39
N LEU A 120 16.16 17.91 -0.37
CA LEU A 120 15.97 16.68 0.42
C LEU A 120 14.74 16.76 1.34
N VAL A 121 14.59 17.88 2.05
CA VAL A 121 13.47 18.08 2.99
C VAL A 121 12.20 18.49 2.25
N GLY A 122 12.33 19.25 1.15
CA GLY A 122 11.20 19.86 0.46
C GLY A 122 10.61 21.04 1.23
N GLN A 123 9.82 21.87 0.54
CA GLN A 123 9.24 23.09 1.12
C GLN A 123 8.05 22.82 2.06
N ASN A 124 7.35 21.70 1.88
CA ASN A 124 6.10 21.38 2.60
C ASN A 124 6.22 20.18 3.55
N SER A 125 7.43 19.86 4.02
CA SER A 125 7.72 18.65 4.81
C SER A 125 6.81 18.50 6.03
N ARG A 126 6.58 19.57 6.79
CA ARG A 126 5.75 19.56 8.00
C ARG A 126 4.30 19.15 7.72
N VAL A 127 3.72 19.70 6.67
CA VAL A 127 2.35 19.38 6.26
C VAL A 127 2.27 17.94 5.77
N CYS A 128 3.24 17.49 4.96
CA CYS A 128 3.29 16.11 4.49
C CYS A 128 3.43 15.09 5.63
N MET A 129 4.21 15.40 6.68
CA MET A 129 4.42 14.51 7.82
C MET A 129 3.14 14.24 8.61
N SER A 130 2.20 15.19 8.67
CA SER A 130 0.90 15.00 9.35
C SER A 130 -0.18 14.49 8.40
N ALA A 131 -0.25 15.04 7.18
CA ALA A 131 -1.30 14.73 6.23
C ALA A 131 -1.20 13.28 5.69
N ILE A 132 0.00 12.80 5.38
CA ILE A 132 0.18 11.44 4.81
C ILE A 132 -0.33 10.36 5.77
N PRO A 133 0.07 10.33 7.06
CA PRO A 133 -0.48 9.36 8.01
C PRO A 133 -1.99 9.53 8.21
N ALA A 134 -2.48 10.77 8.33
CA ALA A 134 -3.91 11.02 8.54
C ALA A 134 -4.76 10.47 7.39
N MET A 135 -4.32 10.66 6.15
CA MET A 135 -5.01 10.16 4.96
C MET A 135 -4.83 8.65 4.74
N SER A 136 -3.75 8.04 5.25
CA SER A 136 -3.52 6.60 5.11
C SER A 136 -4.23 5.76 6.18
N LEU A 137 -4.56 6.34 7.34
CA LEU A 137 -5.23 5.64 8.44
C LEU A 137 -6.53 4.91 8.03
N PRO A 138 -7.46 5.50 7.25
CA PRO A 138 -8.66 4.80 6.82
C PRO A 138 -8.36 3.57 5.96
N LEU A 139 -7.42 3.68 5.01
CA LEU A 139 -7.00 2.57 4.15
C LEU A 139 -6.33 1.47 4.98
N LEU A 140 -5.43 1.85 5.89
CA LEU A 140 -4.72 0.90 6.74
C LEU A 140 -5.69 0.14 7.65
N ALA A 141 -6.62 0.85 8.30
CA ALA A 141 -7.64 0.22 9.15
C ALA A 141 -8.49 -0.78 8.35
N ALA A 142 -8.95 -0.38 7.15
CA ALA A 142 -9.71 -1.24 6.25
C ALA A 142 -8.91 -2.48 5.82
N ALA A 143 -7.63 -2.31 5.47
CA ALA A 143 -6.75 -3.41 5.08
C ALA A 143 -6.52 -4.39 6.24
N LEU A 144 -6.27 -3.90 7.45
CA LEU A 144 -6.09 -4.74 8.64
C LEU A 144 -7.37 -5.52 8.98
N ILE A 145 -8.55 -4.90 8.89
CA ILE A 145 -9.83 -5.58 9.12
C ILE A 145 -10.06 -6.66 8.06
N ALA A 146 -9.74 -6.39 6.79
CA ALA A 146 -9.87 -7.37 5.72
C ALA A 146 -8.90 -8.56 5.91
N LEU A 147 -7.64 -8.31 6.27
CA LEU A 147 -6.63 -9.35 6.48
C LEU A 147 -6.94 -10.25 7.70
N ARG A 148 -7.70 -9.75 8.69
CA ARG A 148 -8.21 -10.58 9.81
C ARG A 148 -9.17 -11.69 9.37
N HIS A 149 -9.76 -11.60 8.19
CA HIS A 149 -10.60 -12.66 7.62
C HIS A 149 -9.76 -13.79 6.98
N GLY A 150 -8.45 -13.59 6.83
CA GLY A 150 -7.52 -14.64 6.42
C GLY A 150 -6.96 -15.43 7.61
N ALA A 151 -6.07 -16.38 7.30
CA ALA A 151 -5.33 -17.14 8.30
C ALA A 151 -3.82 -16.86 8.18
N PRO A 152 -3.36 -15.63 8.49
CA PRO A 152 -1.95 -15.28 8.39
C PRO A 152 -1.14 -15.98 9.49
N THR A 153 -0.08 -16.69 9.10
CA THR A 153 0.87 -17.30 10.05
C THR A 153 1.72 -16.27 10.80
N ARG A 154 1.85 -15.05 10.24
CA ARG A 154 2.61 -13.93 10.82
C ARG A 154 1.83 -12.61 10.70
N PRO A 155 0.85 -12.35 11.60
CA PRO A 155 -0.06 -11.21 11.49
C PRO A 155 0.65 -9.85 11.56
N ALA A 156 1.69 -9.72 12.40
CA ALA A 156 2.46 -8.47 12.51
C ALA A 156 3.15 -8.09 11.20
N LEU A 157 3.72 -9.07 10.50
CA LEU A 157 4.45 -8.86 9.26
C LEU A 157 3.48 -8.61 8.09
N ALA A 158 2.34 -9.31 8.04
CA ALA A 158 1.29 -9.00 7.07
C ALA A 158 0.73 -7.58 7.26
N GLY A 159 0.53 -7.15 8.51
CA GLY A 159 0.10 -5.78 8.83
C GLY A 159 1.14 -4.73 8.47
N ALA A 160 2.42 -4.98 8.71
CA ALA A 160 3.50 -4.07 8.33
C ALA A 160 3.57 -3.87 6.81
N ILE A 161 3.42 -4.94 6.03
CA ILE A 161 3.41 -4.85 4.57
C ILE A 161 2.15 -4.15 4.06
N ALA A 162 1.00 -4.38 4.69
CA ALA A 162 -0.24 -3.70 4.32
C ALA A 162 -0.19 -2.18 4.57
N GLY A 163 0.73 -1.71 5.43
CA GLY A 163 0.97 -0.30 5.70
C GLY A 163 2.07 0.36 4.85
N LEU A 164 2.72 -0.38 3.94
CA LEU A 164 3.64 0.16 2.93
C LEU A 164 2.86 0.76 1.75
#